data_AF-A0A8T4M5Y0-F1
#
_entry.id   AF-A0A8T4M5Y0-F1
#
_cell.length_a   1.000
_cell.length_b   1.000
_cell.length_c   1.000
_cell.angle_alpha   90.00
_cell.angle_beta   90.00
_cell.angle_gamma   90.00
#
_symmetry.space_group_name_H-M   'P 1'
#
loop_
_entity.id
_entity.type
_entity.pdbx_description
1 polymer ?
#
loop_
_entity_poly.entity_id
_entity_poly.type
_entity_poly.pdbx_seq_one_letter_code
_entity_poly.pdbx_strand_id
1 'polypeptide(L)' 'MADYQCMKCNYRFTKERKPLACPFCGKTGTVDFVPDANDILADVGEQEKRMQDIEERKKEWDNRRK' A
#
# COMPACT_ATOMS: atom_id res chain seq x y z
N MET A 1 -7.64 -15.66 -0.69
CA MET A 1 -7.84 -15.26 0.71
C MET A 1 -7.04 -13.99 0.95
N ALA A 2 -7.54 -13.04 1.72
CA ALA A 2 -6.84 -11.78 2.00
C ALA A 2 -6.21 -11.80 3.40
N ASP A 3 -5.07 -11.14 3.53
CA ASP A 3 -4.37 -10.96 4.79
C ASP A 3 -4.91 -9.75 5.54
N TYR A 4 -5.12 -9.94 6.84
CA TYR A 4 -5.57 -8.90 7.75
C TYR A 4 -4.72 -8.87 9.02
N GLN A 5 -4.58 -7.69 9.61
CA GLN A 5 -3.91 -7.48 10.88
C GLN A 5 -4.75 -6.62 11.82
N CYS A 6 -4.78 -6.99 13.09
CA CYS A 6 -5.38 -6.16 14.12
C CYS A 6 -4.42 -5.06 14.56
N MET A 7 -4.80 -3.80 14.38
CA MET A 7 -4.05 -2.61 14.80
C MET A 7 -3.99 -2.40 16.32
N LYS A 8 -4.69 -3.22 17.12
CA LYS A 8 -4.64 -3.17 18.60
C LYS A 8 -3.77 -4.23 19.24
N CYS A 9 -3.79 -5.46 18.73
CA CYS A 9 -3.02 -6.58 19.30
C CYS A 9 -1.96 -7.14 18.34
N ASN A 10 -1.82 -6.57 17.14
CA ASN A 10 -0.91 -6.99 16.07
C ASN A 10 -1.06 -8.44 15.59
N TYR A 11 -2.17 -9.10 15.95
CA TYR A 11 -2.47 -10.45 15.45
C TYR A 11 -2.79 -10.40 13.95
N ARG A 12 -2.04 -11.17 13.15
CA ARG A 12 -2.19 -11.31 11.69
C ARG A 12 -2.85 -12.63 11.35
N PHE A 13 -3.78 -12.63 10.40
CA PHE A 13 -4.58 -13.79 10.00
C PHE A 13 -5.18 -13.63 8.60
N THR A 14 -5.56 -14.75 7.99
CA THR A 14 -6.17 -14.82 6.66
C THR A 14 -7.69 -15.02 6.74
N LYS A 15 -8.46 -14.27 5.94
CA LYS A 15 -9.91 -14.45 5.77
C LYS A 15 -10.35 -14.11 4.35
N GLU A 16 -11.50 -14.63 3.93
CA GLU A 16 -12.11 -14.27 2.63
C GLU A 16 -12.74 -12.87 2.65
N ARG A 17 -13.32 -12.46 3.79
CA ARG A 17 -13.94 -11.14 3.97
C ARG A 17 -13.39 -10.47 5.22
N LYS A 18 -13.32 -9.13 5.20
CA LYS A 18 -12.88 -8.32 6.34
C LYS A 18 -13.81 -8.57 7.54
N PRO A 19 -13.31 -9.13 8.66
CA PRO A 19 -14.15 -9.34 9.82
C PRO A 19 -14.41 -8.03 10.55
N LEU A 20 -15.57 -7.93 11.20
CA LEU A 20 -15.96 -6.78 12.03
C LEU A 20 -15.11 -6.67 13.30
N ALA A 21 -14.67 -7.82 13.83
CA ALA A 21 -13.90 -7.93 15.07
C ALA A 21 -12.63 -8.75 14.87
N CYS A 22 -11.60 -8.41 15.65
CA CYS A 22 -10.39 -9.22 15.73
C CYS A 22 -10.71 -10.59 16.37
N PRO A 23 -10.35 -11.72 15.73
CA PRO A 23 -10.64 -13.06 16.25
C PRO A 23 -9.83 -13.40 17.52
N PHE A 24 -8.76 -12.64 17.81
CA PHE A 24 -7.90 -12.89 18.96
C PHE A 24 -8.28 -12.04 20.18
N CYS A 25 -8.44 -10.72 20.02
CA CYS A 25 -8.73 -9.81 21.14
C CYS A 25 -10.19 -9.34 21.22
N GLY A 26 -11.04 -9.73 20.27
CA GLY A 26 -12.47 -9.39 20.23
C GLY A 26 -12.81 -7.92 19.91
N LYS A 27 -11.82 -7.04 19.77
CA LYS A 27 -12.05 -5.62 19.48
C LYS A 27 -12.60 -5.42 18.08
N THR A 28 -13.64 -4.59 17.96
CA THR A 28 -14.29 -4.24 16.70
C THR A 28 -13.61 -3.05 16.03
N GLY A 29 -13.63 -3.01 14.70
CA GLY A 29 -13.12 -1.87 13.92
C GLY A 29 -11.60 -1.66 14.02
N THR A 30 -10.85 -2.68 14.43
CA THR A 30 -9.39 -2.61 14.60
C THR A 30 -8.63 -3.43 13.56
N VAL A 31 -9.33 -4.09 12.65
CA VAL A 31 -8.72 -4.98 11.65
C VAL A 31 -8.50 -4.21 10.36
N ASP A 32 -7.31 -4.28 9.79
CA ASP A 32 -6.97 -3.71 8.49
C ASP A 32 -6.30 -4.70 7.55
N PHE A 33 -6.39 -4.39 6.26
CA PHE A 33 -5.80 -5.20 5.19
C PHE A 33 -4.29 -5.05 5.21
N VAL A 34 -3.58 -6.15 4.98
CA VAL A 34 -2.13 -6.15 4.82
C VAL A 34 -1.81 -6.50 3.37
N PRO A 35 -1.33 -5.54 2.56
CA PRO A 35 -0.89 -5.83 1.20
C PRO A 35 0.31 -6.80 1.20
N ASP A 36 0.44 -7.58 0.13
CA ASP A 36 1.62 -8.42 -0.05
C ASP A 36 2.86 -7.55 -0.34
N ALA A 37 4.04 -8.08 -0.05
CA ALA A 37 5.29 -7.39 -0.35
C ALA A 37 5.39 -7.05 -1.85
N ASN A 38 4.92 -7.93 -2.75
CA ASN A 38 4.97 -7.67 -4.18
C ASN A 38 4.04 -6.52 -4.61
N ASP A 39 2.86 -6.39 -3.99
CA ASP A 39 1.94 -5.28 -4.26
C ASP A 39 2.56 -3.95 -3.87
N ILE A 40 3.25 -3.92 -2.72
CA ILE A 40 3.97 -2.73 -2.24
C ILE A 40 5.10 -2.36 -3.21
N LEU A 41 5.90 -3.35 -3.63
CA LEU A 41 7.00 -3.12 -4.58
C LEU A 41 6.50 -2.64 -5.94
N ALA A 42 5.36 -3.14 -6.41
CA ALA A 42 4.76 -2.71 -7.65
C ALA A 42 4.29 -1.24 -7.60
N ASP A 43 3.64 -0.83 -6.51
CA ASP A 43 3.20 0.57 -6.32
C ASP A 43 4.40 1.53 -6.30
N VAL A 44 5.45 1.20 -5.55
CA VAL A 44 6.68 1.99 -5.48
C VAL A 44 7.32 2.12 -6.86
N GLY A 45 7.45 1.01 -7.60
CA GLY A 45 8.02 1.02 -8.94
C GLY A 45 7.21 1.88 -9.93
N GLU A 46 5.89 1.94 -9.81
CA GLU A 46 5.05 2.83 -10.61
C GLU A 46 5.27 4.31 -10.24
N GLN A 47 5.33 4.61 -8.93
CA GLN A 47 5.59 5.97 -8.47
C GLN A 47 6.96 6.49 -8.94
N GLU A 48 8.00 5.66 -8.89
CA GLU A 48 9.34 6.01 -9.37
C GLU A 48 9.35 6.36 -10.86
N LYS A 49 8.68 5.57 -11.70
CA LYS A 49 8.56 5.87 -13.14
C LYS A 49 7.89 7.21 -13.40
N ARG A 50 6.78 7.49 -12.71
CA ARG A 50 6.07 8.78 -12.85
C ARG A 50 6.96 9.96 -12.49
N MET A 51 7.78 9.82 -11.44
CA MET A 51 8.72 10.88 -11.05
C MET A 51 9.79 11.09 -12.12
N GLN A 52 10.33 10.02 -12.70
CA GLN A 52 11.32 10.10 -13.79
C GLN A 52 10.74 10.79 -15.03
N ASP A 53 9.51 10.44 -15.42
CA ASP A 53 8.82 11.09 -16.55
C ASP A 53 8.62 12.60 -16.32
N ILE A 54 8.26 12.99 -15.09
CA ILE A 54 8.12 14.40 -14.71
C ILE A 54 9.47 15.12 -14.78
N GLU A 55 10.55 14.49 -14.30
CA GLU A 55 11.88 15.06 -14.32
C GLU A 55 12.40 15.26 -15.76
N GLU A 56 12.20 14.28 -16.63
CA GLU A 56 12.57 14.37 -18.05
C GLU A 56 11.82 15.49 -18.76
N ARG A 57 10.49 15.58 -18.55
CA ARG A 57 9.67 16.67 -19.10
C ARG A 57 10.10 18.04 -18.62
N LYS A 58 10.55 18.17 -17.36
CA LYS A 58 11.12 19.42 -16.83
C LYS A 58 12.40 19.79 -17.56
N LYS A 59 13.32 18.84 -17.73
CA LYS A 59 14.58 19.04 -18.46
C LYS A 59 14.33 19.49 -19.90
N GLU A 60 13.37 18.87 -20.60
CA GLU A 60 12.97 19.28 -21.95
C GLU A 60 12.48 20.74 -21.98
N TRP A 61 11.61 21.11 -21.04
CA TRP A 61 11.09 22.47 -20.93
C TRP A 61 12.19 23.51 -20.65
N ASP A 62 13.12 23.20 -19.74
CA ASP A 62 14.24 24.09 -19.42
C ASP A 62 15.18 24.25 -20.61
N ASN A 63 15.42 23.17 -21.38
CA ASN A 63 16.24 23.23 -22.58
C ASN A 63 15.59 24.06 -23.69
N ARG A 64 14.26 24.03 -23.82
CA ARG A 64 13.51 24.86 -24.77
C ARG A 64 13.47 26.35 -24.42
N ARG A 65 13.74 26.68 -23.14
CA ARG A 65 13.78 28.06 -22.63
C ARG A 65 15.18 28.67 -22.64
N LYS A 66 16.21 27.88 -22.93
CA LYS A 66 17.59 28.32 -23.19
C LYS A 66 17.74 28.70 -24.66
#